data_AF-E9SHS3-F1
#
_entry.id   AF-E9SHS3-F1
#
_cell.length_a   1.000
_cell.length_b   1.000
_cell.length_c   1.000
_cell.angle_alpha   90.00
_cell.angle_beta   90.00
_cell.angle_gamma   90.00
#
_symmetry.space_group_name_H-M   'P 1'
#
loop_
_entity.id
_entity.type
_entity.pdbx_description
1 polymer ?
#
loop_
_entity_poly.entity_id
_entity_poly.type
_entity_poly.pdbx_seq_one_letter_code
_entity_poly.pdbx_strand_id
1 'polypeptide(L)'
;MKKKIFTAALAAAVAMAAAPAVLAVEQTDAITGDLNVTDFFGAKTDAVQLNDGESVTFKFNNKSNGTNNWDNFVMCVAGEVGEAYTGADQEILVVRADNWGWGGGYSDFVAPDASGNKLNFETDINWDRWADECQSGMDVEITVSKEGNTLAYNAKIGEYTDKLTATSGVDLPNSVYIFFTGENCDLTGFSTSKGGANQEDINNQTQAGLKVVDSLSGELNVASFFGSKTDAVQLNNGESITFDFNAKSNGSNNYENFILGVTGAAGEEYTGADQEVLVLRADAWGWGGGMSDFVAPDAEGNKLAFESDVNWDEWQAGAQNGYKVTATLSKDGDKLTYNAKIGDYTVKSTAVSGKSLPDSLYVFLTGENCDITGISTSKGGAQENNTESKAANSSSKASTTTSSKASTTTTTTTSKASDATANSSAAESDNTKTGNSVAGGFVAVALTAAAAVVLRKKK
;
A
#
# COMPACT_ATOMS: atom_id res chain seq x y z
N MET A 1 -95.99 -6.70 8.13
CA MET A 1 -94.96 -7.05 9.14
C MET A 1 -93.81 -7.73 8.43
N LYS A 2 -92.60 -7.16 8.54
CA LYS A 2 -91.37 -7.60 7.86
C LYS A 2 -90.75 -8.79 8.60
N LYS A 3 -90.51 -9.92 7.94
CA LYS A 3 -89.62 -10.98 8.44
C LYS A 3 -88.30 -10.92 7.68
N LYS A 4 -87.23 -10.68 8.43
CA LYS A 4 -85.84 -10.53 7.95
C LYS A 4 -85.30 -11.91 7.58
N ILE A 5 -84.72 -12.01 6.39
CA ILE A 5 -83.86 -13.13 5.97
C ILE A 5 -82.45 -12.77 6.43
N PHE A 6 -81.87 -13.58 7.32
CA PHE A 6 -80.45 -13.51 7.65
C PHE A 6 -79.70 -14.40 6.67
N THR A 7 -78.92 -13.77 5.79
CA THR A 7 -77.94 -14.45 4.93
C THR A 7 -76.66 -14.62 5.73
N ALA A 8 -76.29 -15.85 6.04
CA ALA A 8 -74.98 -16.18 6.60
C ALA A 8 -73.96 -16.15 5.46
N ALA A 9 -73.09 -15.15 5.45
CA ALA A 9 -71.93 -15.10 4.57
C ALA A 9 -70.80 -15.94 5.19
N LEU A 10 -70.45 -17.04 4.53
CA LEU A 10 -69.25 -17.81 4.82
C LEU A 10 -68.06 -17.02 4.25
N ALA A 11 -67.35 -16.28 5.11
CA ALA A 11 -66.09 -15.66 4.73
C ALA A 11 -65.01 -16.75 4.65
N ALA A 12 -64.63 -17.13 3.43
CA ALA A 12 -63.41 -17.88 3.21
C ALA A 12 -62.23 -16.96 3.55
N ALA A 13 -61.60 -17.18 4.70
CA ALA A 13 -60.31 -16.59 5.02
C ALA A 13 -59.27 -17.22 4.08
N VAL A 14 -58.92 -16.50 3.02
CA VAL A 14 -57.70 -16.78 2.28
C VAL A 14 -56.56 -16.44 3.24
N ALA A 15 -55.87 -17.45 3.74
CA ALA A 15 -54.57 -17.26 4.35
C ALA A 15 -53.66 -16.73 3.24
N MET A 16 -53.43 -15.42 3.23
CA MET A 16 -52.31 -14.84 2.49
C MET A 16 -51.08 -15.47 3.13
N ALA A 17 -50.42 -16.38 2.41
CA ALA A 17 -49.05 -16.75 2.78
C ALA A 17 -48.28 -15.43 2.83
N ALA A 18 -47.77 -15.05 4.00
CA ALA A 18 -46.83 -13.95 4.09
C ALA A 18 -45.72 -14.27 3.08
N ALA A 19 -45.50 -13.37 2.12
CA ALA A 19 -44.28 -13.42 1.32
C ALA A 19 -43.11 -13.54 2.32
N PRO A 20 -42.05 -14.32 2.00
CA PRO A 20 -40.87 -14.31 2.85
C PRO A 20 -40.50 -12.85 3.05
N ALA A 21 -40.32 -12.43 4.31
CA ALA A 21 -39.91 -11.07 4.62
C ALA A 21 -38.68 -10.79 3.77
N VAL A 22 -38.84 -9.92 2.77
CA VAL A 22 -37.71 -9.45 1.99
C VAL A 22 -36.80 -8.78 3.01
N LEU A 23 -35.57 -9.26 3.16
CA LEU A 23 -34.51 -8.60 3.91
C LEU A 23 -34.10 -7.34 3.12
N ALA A 24 -35.08 -6.48 2.82
CA ALA A 24 -34.90 -5.30 2.02
C ALA A 24 -34.08 -4.32 2.84
N VAL A 25 -32.98 -3.88 2.25
CA VAL A 25 -32.22 -2.73 2.74
C VAL A 25 -32.83 -1.54 2.04
N GLU A 26 -33.65 -0.74 2.70
CA GLU A 26 -34.25 0.43 2.06
C GLU A 26 -33.31 1.64 2.15
N GLN A 27 -33.48 2.63 1.28
CA GLN A 27 -32.73 3.87 1.39
C GLN A 27 -33.29 4.74 2.52
N THR A 28 -32.41 5.30 3.35
CA THR A 28 -32.71 6.30 4.37
C THR A 28 -31.70 7.46 4.32
N ASP A 29 -32.09 8.62 4.88
CA ASP A 29 -31.18 9.77 5.01
C ASP A 29 -30.15 9.59 6.13
N ALA A 30 -30.50 8.82 7.16
CA ALA A 30 -29.66 8.52 8.31
C ALA A 30 -30.05 7.17 8.93
N ILE A 31 -29.06 6.45 9.45
CA ILE A 31 -29.27 5.26 10.28
C ILE A 31 -29.47 5.74 11.72
N THR A 32 -30.53 5.26 12.36
CA THR A 32 -30.85 5.56 13.76
C THR A 32 -31.39 4.32 14.46
N GLY A 33 -31.38 4.33 15.79
CA GLY A 33 -31.91 3.24 16.60
C GLY A 33 -30.90 2.12 16.83
N ASP A 34 -31.44 0.93 17.13
CA ASP A 34 -30.69 -0.24 17.57
C ASP A 34 -30.92 -1.41 16.60
N LEU A 35 -29.88 -2.23 16.39
CA LEU A 35 -29.89 -3.44 15.60
C LEU A 35 -29.32 -4.60 16.42
N ASN A 36 -30.13 -5.63 16.68
CA ASN A 36 -29.66 -6.90 17.23
C ASN A 36 -29.46 -7.90 16.08
N VAL A 37 -28.27 -8.49 15.99
CA VAL A 37 -27.93 -9.48 14.98
C VAL A 37 -27.51 -10.77 15.67
N THR A 38 -28.22 -11.85 15.39
CA THR A 38 -27.93 -13.18 15.96
C THR A 38 -27.15 -14.02 14.95
N ASP A 39 -27.78 -14.35 13.83
CA ASP A 39 -27.13 -15.07 12.74
C ASP A 39 -26.34 -14.12 11.83
N PHE A 40 -25.25 -14.60 11.24
CA PHE A 40 -24.46 -13.87 10.24
C PHE A 40 -25.37 -13.34 9.12
N PHE A 41 -25.37 -12.02 8.91
CA PHE A 41 -26.23 -11.32 7.93
C PHE A 41 -27.76 -11.44 8.19
N GLY A 42 -28.17 -11.96 9.35
CA GLY A 42 -29.56 -12.27 9.68
C GLY A 42 -30.45 -11.03 9.86
N ALA A 43 -29.87 -9.89 10.22
CA ALA A 43 -30.55 -8.61 10.33
C ALA A 43 -29.67 -7.47 9.78
N LYS A 44 -30.30 -6.45 9.17
CA LYS A 44 -29.62 -5.35 8.50
C LYS A 44 -30.29 -4.02 8.87
N THR A 45 -29.53 -2.94 8.87
CA THR A 45 -30.11 -1.59 8.83
C THR A 45 -30.62 -1.26 7.43
N ASP A 46 -31.41 -0.20 7.32
CA ASP A 46 -31.53 0.55 6.07
C ASP A 46 -30.18 1.16 5.67
N ALA A 47 -30.05 1.59 4.41
CA ALA A 47 -28.81 2.12 3.87
C ALA A 47 -28.82 3.63 3.67
N VAL A 48 -27.67 4.25 3.91
CA VAL A 48 -27.42 5.66 3.60
C VAL A 48 -26.67 5.77 2.29
N GLN A 49 -27.17 6.63 1.40
CA GLN A 49 -26.50 6.94 0.14
C GLN A 49 -25.24 7.80 0.39
N LEU A 50 -24.14 7.41 -0.26
CA LEU A 50 -22.87 8.10 -0.37
C LEU A 50 -22.60 8.40 -1.85
N ASN A 51 -22.49 9.67 -2.24
CA ASN A 51 -22.13 10.05 -3.60
C ASN A 51 -20.62 10.18 -3.76
N ASP A 52 -20.20 10.23 -5.02
CA ASP A 52 -18.83 10.57 -5.39
C ASP A 52 -18.39 11.94 -4.86
N GLY A 53 -17.19 12.01 -4.29
CA GLY A 53 -16.64 13.22 -3.65
C GLY A 53 -17.23 13.54 -2.27
N GLU A 54 -18.00 12.63 -1.67
CA GLU A 54 -18.60 12.79 -0.33
C GLU A 54 -17.99 11.84 0.70
N SER A 55 -18.36 12.07 1.97
CA SER A 55 -18.14 11.14 3.07
C SER A 55 -19.37 11.00 3.96
N VAL A 56 -19.50 9.86 4.64
CA VAL A 56 -20.52 9.60 5.66
C VAL A 56 -19.85 9.02 6.89
N THR A 57 -20.13 9.62 8.06
CA THR A 57 -19.68 9.14 9.36
C THR A 57 -20.84 8.53 10.13
N PHE A 58 -20.63 7.35 10.68
CA PHE A 58 -21.54 6.62 11.55
C PHE A 58 -20.95 6.51 12.94
N LYS A 59 -21.77 6.72 13.96
CA LYS A 59 -21.39 6.43 15.35
C LYS A 59 -22.42 5.54 16.00
N PHE A 60 -21.96 4.53 16.74
CA PHE A 60 -22.81 3.59 17.47
C PHE A 60 -21.99 2.90 18.56
N ASN A 61 -22.66 2.23 19.49
CA ASN A 61 -22.01 1.32 20.42
C ASN A 61 -22.14 -0.12 19.90
N ASN A 62 -21.03 -0.82 19.79
CA ASN A 62 -20.96 -2.21 19.38
C ASN A 62 -20.73 -3.11 20.58
N LYS A 63 -21.58 -4.12 20.76
CA LYS A 63 -21.43 -5.13 21.80
C LYS A 63 -21.52 -6.53 21.21
N SER A 64 -20.42 -7.28 21.30
CA SER A 64 -20.32 -8.68 20.88
C SER A 64 -20.82 -9.64 21.96
N ASN A 65 -21.14 -10.88 21.57
CA ASN A 65 -21.28 -11.97 22.53
C ASN A 65 -19.93 -12.43 23.14
N GLY A 66 -18.79 -12.01 22.58
CA GLY A 66 -17.42 -12.31 23.03
C GLY A 66 -16.92 -13.72 22.73
N THR A 67 -17.58 -14.50 21.85
CA THR A 67 -17.19 -15.89 21.59
C THR A 67 -15.98 -15.96 20.66
N ASN A 68 -16.00 -15.18 19.58
CA ASN A 68 -14.90 -15.08 18.62
C ASN A 68 -14.66 -13.62 18.21
N ASN A 69 -13.47 -13.34 17.68
CA ASN A 69 -13.11 -11.99 17.21
C ASN A 69 -14.06 -11.47 16.12
N TRP A 70 -14.60 -12.37 15.30
CA TRP A 70 -15.50 -12.07 14.18
C TRP A 70 -16.98 -11.91 14.55
N ASP A 71 -17.37 -12.24 15.79
CA ASP A 71 -18.75 -12.08 16.28
C ASP A 71 -19.01 -10.59 16.55
N ASN A 72 -19.19 -9.80 15.50
CA ASN A 72 -19.14 -8.35 15.56
C ASN A 72 -19.94 -7.67 14.43
N PHE A 73 -19.90 -6.34 14.39
CA PHE A 73 -20.49 -5.57 13.29
C PHE A 73 -19.83 -5.90 11.95
N VAL A 74 -20.64 -5.80 10.90
CA VAL A 74 -20.21 -5.85 9.50
C VAL A 74 -20.80 -4.64 8.80
N MET A 75 -19.94 -3.87 8.13
CA MET A 75 -20.36 -2.79 7.24
C MET A 75 -20.37 -3.31 5.81
N CYS A 76 -21.42 -2.98 5.06
CA CYS A 76 -21.51 -3.29 3.65
C CYS A 76 -21.77 -2.02 2.84
N VAL A 77 -21.05 -1.90 1.73
CA VAL A 77 -21.28 -0.92 0.67
C VAL A 77 -21.89 -1.68 -0.52
N ALA A 78 -23.05 -1.26 -0.99
CA ALA A 78 -23.75 -1.84 -2.13
C ALA A 78 -23.93 -0.81 -3.26
N GLY A 79 -24.01 -1.31 -4.49
CA GLY A 79 -24.33 -0.50 -5.67
C GLY A 79 -25.83 -0.24 -5.84
N GLU A 80 -26.67 -1.12 -5.28
CA GLU A 80 -28.13 -1.05 -5.35
C GLU A 80 -28.77 -1.46 -4.01
N VAL A 81 -29.97 -0.94 -3.74
CA VAL A 81 -30.77 -1.16 -2.52
C VAL A 81 -32.26 -1.32 -2.86
N GLY A 82 -33.10 -1.59 -1.87
CA GLY A 82 -34.53 -1.85 -2.02
C GLY A 82 -34.79 -3.17 -2.74
N GLU A 83 -35.78 -3.20 -3.64
CA GLU A 83 -36.12 -4.40 -4.42
C GLU A 83 -34.98 -4.93 -5.30
N ALA A 84 -34.01 -4.08 -5.64
CA ALA A 84 -32.89 -4.43 -6.51
C ALA A 84 -31.76 -5.16 -5.75
N TYR A 85 -31.69 -5.01 -4.42
CA TYR A 85 -30.68 -5.68 -3.61
C TYR A 85 -31.09 -7.13 -3.32
N THR A 86 -30.37 -8.06 -3.95
CA THR A 86 -30.62 -9.51 -3.82
C THR A 86 -29.49 -10.27 -3.13
N GLY A 87 -28.43 -9.56 -2.72
CA GLY A 87 -27.29 -10.09 -1.97
C GLY A 87 -25.95 -9.72 -2.60
N ALA A 88 -24.98 -10.63 -2.51
CA ALA A 88 -23.58 -10.41 -2.86
C ALA A 88 -23.35 -9.83 -4.27
N ASP A 89 -24.21 -10.13 -5.25
CA ASP A 89 -24.09 -9.61 -6.61
C ASP A 89 -24.29 -8.09 -6.69
N GLN A 90 -24.95 -7.46 -5.70
CA GLN A 90 -25.13 -6.01 -5.59
C GLN A 90 -24.13 -5.35 -4.63
N GLU A 91 -23.30 -6.13 -3.95
CA GLU A 91 -22.32 -5.63 -2.99
C GLU A 91 -21.06 -5.16 -3.71
N ILE A 92 -20.42 -4.12 -3.15
CA ILE A 92 -19.15 -3.56 -3.62
C ILE A 92 -18.05 -3.94 -2.64
N LEU A 93 -18.27 -3.66 -1.36
CA LEU A 93 -17.27 -3.84 -0.29
C LEU A 93 -17.97 -4.30 0.97
N VAL A 94 -17.50 -5.39 1.56
CA VAL A 94 -17.90 -5.88 2.88
C VAL A 94 -16.69 -5.80 3.80
N VAL A 95 -16.85 -5.13 4.95
CA VAL A 95 -15.81 -4.98 5.97
C VAL A 95 -16.36 -5.48 7.30
N ARG A 96 -15.64 -6.41 7.92
CA ARG A 96 -15.89 -6.85 9.29
C ARG A 96 -14.97 -6.14 10.25
N ALA A 97 -15.41 -6.00 11.50
CA ALA A 97 -14.67 -5.34 12.56
C ALA A 97 -13.32 -5.99 12.92
N ASP A 98 -13.08 -7.23 12.50
CA ASP A 98 -11.85 -7.98 12.77
C ASP A 98 -10.87 -7.99 11.58
N ASN A 99 -10.86 -6.88 10.82
CA ASN A 99 -9.92 -6.62 9.72
C ASN A 99 -9.99 -7.65 8.61
N TRP A 100 -11.20 -8.14 8.38
CA TRP A 100 -11.51 -9.07 7.32
C TRP A 100 -12.59 -8.47 6.43
N GLY A 101 -12.56 -8.81 5.15
CA GLY A 101 -13.53 -8.29 4.21
C GLY A 101 -13.42 -8.95 2.85
N TRP A 102 -14.32 -8.60 1.94
CA TRP A 102 -14.31 -9.05 0.55
C TRP A 102 -15.11 -8.10 -0.32
N GLY A 103 -14.98 -8.24 -1.64
CA GLY A 103 -15.85 -7.59 -2.62
C GLY A 103 -17.09 -8.39 -2.98
N GLY A 104 -18.07 -7.72 -3.55
CA GLY A 104 -19.24 -8.35 -4.18
C GLY A 104 -19.21 -8.22 -5.71
N GLY A 105 -20.36 -8.42 -6.35
CA GLY A 105 -20.48 -8.42 -7.81
C GLY A 105 -20.25 -7.07 -8.52
N TYR A 106 -20.26 -5.96 -7.78
CA TYR A 106 -20.00 -4.62 -8.35
C TYR A 106 -18.54 -4.19 -8.31
N SER A 107 -17.64 -4.98 -7.72
CA SER A 107 -16.21 -4.68 -7.66
C SER A 107 -15.35 -5.90 -8.01
N ASP A 108 -14.05 -5.68 -8.15
CA ASP A 108 -13.06 -6.74 -8.26
C ASP A 108 -12.31 -7.00 -6.94
N PHE A 109 -12.80 -6.45 -5.82
CA PHE A 109 -12.18 -6.63 -4.51
C PHE A 109 -12.22 -8.09 -4.06
N VAL A 110 -11.13 -8.56 -3.46
CA VAL A 110 -11.03 -9.90 -2.89
C VAL A 110 -10.52 -9.85 -1.46
N ALA A 111 -10.77 -10.94 -0.72
CA ALA A 111 -10.32 -11.08 0.65
C ALA A 111 -8.79 -10.97 0.79
N PRO A 112 -8.26 -10.61 1.98
CA PRO A 112 -6.82 -10.40 2.19
C PRO A 112 -5.94 -11.62 1.83
N ASP A 113 -6.46 -12.83 1.97
CA ASP A 113 -5.75 -14.08 1.66
C ASP A 113 -5.94 -14.58 0.21
N ALA A 114 -6.81 -13.94 -0.56
CA ALA A 114 -7.09 -14.30 -1.94
C ALA A 114 -6.03 -13.74 -2.91
N SER A 115 -6.10 -14.12 -4.18
CA SER A 115 -5.33 -13.52 -5.28
C SER A 115 -6.17 -12.49 -6.03
N GLY A 116 -5.62 -11.31 -6.34
CA GLY A 116 -6.32 -10.27 -7.07
C GLY A 116 -6.21 -8.90 -6.40
N ASN A 117 -7.24 -8.07 -6.56
CA ASN A 117 -7.34 -6.76 -5.93
C ASN A 117 -7.71 -6.90 -4.44
N LYS A 118 -6.70 -7.16 -3.61
CA LYS A 118 -6.92 -7.52 -2.20
C LYS A 118 -7.26 -6.30 -1.35
N LEU A 119 -8.12 -6.50 -0.37
CA LEU A 119 -8.31 -5.54 0.71
C LEU A 119 -7.12 -5.59 1.67
N ASN A 120 -6.49 -4.44 1.91
CA ASN A 120 -5.37 -4.31 2.83
C ASN A 120 -5.78 -3.41 3.99
N PHE A 121 -5.81 -3.98 5.20
CA PHE A 121 -6.20 -3.28 6.42
C PHE A 121 -4.97 -2.77 7.17
N GLU A 122 -5.05 -1.56 7.71
CA GLU A 122 -4.10 -0.98 8.65
C GLU A 122 -4.76 -0.86 10.02
N THR A 123 -4.12 -1.40 11.06
CA THR A 123 -4.72 -1.47 12.38
C THR A 123 -3.70 -1.43 13.52
N ASP A 124 -4.15 -1.05 14.70
CA ASP A 124 -3.45 -1.18 15.97
C ASP A 124 -4.19 -2.09 16.97
N ILE A 125 -5.18 -2.88 16.50
CA ILE A 125 -5.99 -3.75 17.37
C ILE A 125 -5.12 -4.74 18.14
N ASN A 126 -5.35 -4.79 19.46
CA ASN A 126 -4.80 -5.82 20.32
C ASN A 126 -5.72 -7.06 20.33
N TRP A 127 -5.39 -8.05 19.52
CA TRP A 127 -6.17 -9.27 19.38
C TRP A 127 -6.30 -10.11 20.66
N ASP A 128 -5.38 -9.96 21.63
CA ASP A 128 -5.48 -10.67 22.91
C ASP A 128 -6.59 -10.09 23.81
N ARG A 129 -6.99 -8.83 23.58
CA ARG A 129 -8.02 -8.12 24.36
C ARG A 129 -9.32 -7.91 23.59
N TRP A 130 -9.26 -8.02 22.28
CA TRP A 130 -10.34 -7.64 21.36
C TRP A 130 -11.71 -8.22 21.71
N ALA A 131 -11.81 -9.55 21.88
CA ALA A 131 -13.09 -10.21 22.14
C ALA A 131 -13.72 -9.77 23.47
N ASP A 132 -12.93 -9.67 24.53
CA ASP A 132 -13.38 -9.24 25.87
C ASP A 132 -13.85 -7.77 25.88
N GLU A 133 -13.14 -6.91 25.15
CA GLU A 133 -13.49 -5.49 25.02
C GLU A 133 -14.74 -5.30 24.17
N CYS A 134 -14.87 -6.04 23.06
CA CYS A 134 -16.10 -6.06 22.26
C CYS A 134 -17.28 -6.59 23.08
N GLN A 135 -17.09 -7.60 23.93
CA GLN A 135 -18.15 -8.13 24.80
C GLN A 135 -18.60 -7.11 25.85
N SER A 136 -17.68 -6.27 26.32
CA SER A 136 -17.97 -5.19 27.26
C SER A 136 -18.75 -4.03 26.60
N GLY A 137 -18.63 -3.91 25.28
CA GLY A 137 -19.21 -2.83 24.49
C GLY A 137 -18.20 -1.74 24.23
N MET A 138 -18.05 -1.33 22.97
CA MET A 138 -17.15 -0.26 22.55
C MET A 138 -17.88 0.76 21.69
N ASP A 139 -17.53 2.03 21.87
CA ASP A 139 -17.98 3.09 20.98
C ASP A 139 -17.24 2.98 19.65
N VAL A 140 -17.99 3.02 18.57
CA VAL A 140 -17.51 2.92 17.20
C VAL A 140 -17.81 4.21 16.47
N GLU A 141 -16.81 4.73 15.76
CA GLU A 141 -16.95 5.81 14.79
C GLU A 141 -16.35 5.35 13.47
N ILE A 142 -17.16 5.25 12.42
CA ILE A 142 -16.72 4.83 11.07
C ILE A 142 -17.00 5.95 10.09
N THR A 143 -15.97 6.41 9.38
CA THR A 143 -16.11 7.31 8.24
C THR A 143 -15.82 6.56 6.95
N VAL A 144 -16.77 6.63 6.02
CA VAL A 144 -16.63 6.09 4.67
C VAL A 144 -16.59 7.24 3.67
N SER A 145 -15.56 7.28 2.83
CA SER A 145 -15.43 8.28 1.75
C SER A 145 -15.39 7.60 0.39
N LYS A 146 -15.87 8.31 -0.65
CA LYS A 146 -15.83 7.85 -2.04
C LYS A 146 -15.22 8.93 -2.94
N GLU A 147 -14.32 8.51 -3.83
CA GLU A 147 -13.79 9.33 -4.93
C GLU A 147 -13.50 8.42 -6.14
N GLY A 148 -14.20 8.64 -7.25
CA GLY A 148 -14.17 7.77 -8.42
C GLY A 148 -14.45 6.31 -8.04
N ASN A 149 -13.51 5.43 -8.38
CA ASN A 149 -13.57 4.00 -8.10
C ASN A 149 -12.94 3.63 -6.74
N THR A 150 -12.57 4.62 -5.93
CA THR A 150 -11.93 4.44 -4.63
C THR A 150 -12.91 4.61 -3.48
N LEU A 151 -12.86 3.68 -2.53
CA LEU A 151 -13.55 3.74 -1.25
C LEU A 151 -12.52 3.75 -0.12
N ALA A 152 -12.69 4.64 0.84
CA ALA A 152 -11.91 4.65 2.08
C ALA A 152 -12.82 4.37 3.27
N TYR A 153 -12.42 3.45 4.13
CA TYR A 153 -13.02 3.06 5.40
C TYR A 153 -12.06 3.43 6.51
N ASN A 154 -12.51 4.25 7.46
CA ASN A 154 -11.73 4.66 8.63
C ASN A 154 -12.57 4.47 9.88
N ALA A 155 -12.20 3.49 10.70
CA ALA A 155 -12.87 3.19 11.94
C ALA A 155 -12.00 3.54 13.14
N LYS A 156 -12.65 4.11 14.16
CA LYS A 156 -12.19 4.13 15.53
C LYS A 156 -13.11 3.22 16.35
N ILE A 157 -12.55 2.17 16.94
CA ILE A 157 -13.30 1.16 17.69
C ILE A 157 -12.74 1.14 19.12
N GLY A 158 -13.42 1.80 20.03
CA GLY A 158 -12.88 2.12 21.35
C GLY A 158 -11.62 2.98 21.23
N GLU A 159 -10.48 2.42 21.65
CA GLU A 159 -9.17 3.07 21.54
C GLU A 159 -8.42 2.72 20.25
N TYR A 160 -8.86 1.69 19.52
CA TYR A 160 -8.18 1.19 18.32
C TYR A 160 -8.61 1.91 17.06
N THR A 161 -7.79 1.75 16.03
CA THR A 161 -8.05 2.13 14.66
C THR A 161 -8.04 0.92 13.73
N ASP A 162 -8.95 0.92 12.77
CA ASP A 162 -8.97 -0.02 11.65
C ASP A 162 -9.31 0.75 10.37
N LYS A 163 -8.43 0.67 9.39
CA LYS A 163 -8.50 1.47 8.16
C LYS A 163 -8.29 0.61 6.94
N LEU A 164 -8.98 0.96 5.86
CA LEU A 164 -8.88 0.32 4.57
C LEU A 164 -9.12 1.38 3.50
N THR A 165 -8.27 1.41 2.48
CA THR A 165 -8.57 2.11 1.22
C THR A 165 -8.47 1.11 0.08
N ALA A 166 -9.47 1.10 -0.79
CA ALA A 166 -9.60 0.14 -1.86
C ALA A 166 -10.07 0.82 -3.15
N THR A 167 -9.35 0.62 -4.25
CA THR A 167 -9.68 1.15 -5.58
C THR A 167 -10.05 0.02 -6.51
N SER A 168 -11.29 0.02 -6.98
CA SER A 168 -11.80 -1.00 -7.88
C SER A 168 -11.18 -0.85 -9.27
N GLY A 169 -10.75 -1.96 -9.87
CA GLY A 169 -10.30 -2.01 -11.27
C GLY A 169 -11.46 -1.94 -12.29
N VAL A 170 -12.70 -1.99 -11.80
CA VAL A 170 -13.92 -1.78 -12.58
C VAL A 170 -14.67 -0.54 -12.10
N ASP A 171 -15.45 0.07 -13.01
CA ASP A 171 -16.22 1.27 -12.70
C ASP A 171 -17.27 1.02 -11.63
N LEU A 172 -17.18 1.78 -10.53
CA LEU A 172 -18.18 1.80 -9.48
C LEU A 172 -19.30 2.79 -9.84
N PRO A 173 -20.53 2.55 -9.37
CA PRO A 173 -21.61 3.53 -9.50
C PRO A 173 -21.23 4.89 -8.87
N ASN A 174 -21.74 5.98 -9.44
CA ASN A 174 -21.55 7.33 -8.89
C ASN A 174 -22.08 7.47 -7.45
N SER A 175 -23.15 6.74 -7.13
CA SER A 175 -23.73 6.69 -5.79
C SER A 175 -23.70 5.25 -5.29
N VAL A 176 -23.24 5.06 -4.07
CA VAL A 176 -23.23 3.77 -3.37
C VAL A 176 -24.04 3.86 -2.08
N TYR A 177 -24.35 2.74 -1.47
CA TYR A 177 -25.25 2.65 -0.34
C TYR A 177 -24.62 1.87 0.80
N ILE A 178 -24.57 2.47 2.00
CA ILE A 178 -23.89 1.89 3.17
C ILE A 178 -24.92 1.43 4.18
N PHE A 179 -24.86 0.17 4.59
CA PHE A 179 -25.67 -0.39 5.67
C PHE A 179 -24.82 -1.24 6.62
N PHE A 180 -25.38 -1.52 7.81
CA PHE A 180 -24.75 -2.34 8.83
C PHE A 180 -25.52 -3.64 9.05
N THR A 181 -24.77 -4.68 9.35
CA THR A 181 -25.21 -6.01 9.77
C THR A 181 -24.20 -6.56 10.76
N GLY A 182 -24.15 -7.88 10.98
CA GLY A 182 -23.20 -8.48 11.89
C GLY A 182 -23.40 -9.98 12.08
N GLU A 183 -22.82 -10.49 13.15
CA GLU A 183 -23.03 -11.81 13.71
C GLU A 183 -22.90 -11.73 15.23
N ASN A 184 -23.87 -12.28 15.96
CA ASN A 184 -23.87 -12.32 17.42
C ASN A 184 -23.52 -10.99 18.14
N CYS A 185 -24.07 -9.87 17.67
CA CYS A 185 -23.77 -8.54 18.18
C CYS A 185 -25.02 -7.64 18.33
N ASP A 186 -24.94 -6.71 19.27
CA ASP A 186 -25.86 -5.59 19.43
C ASP A 186 -25.18 -4.30 18.98
N LEU A 187 -25.78 -3.61 18.01
CA LEU A 187 -25.36 -2.30 17.53
C LEU A 187 -26.40 -1.27 17.98
N THR A 188 -26.02 -0.35 18.87
CA THR A 188 -26.99 0.53 19.53
C THR A 188 -26.63 1.99 19.40
N GLY A 189 -27.64 2.86 19.44
CA GLY A 189 -27.43 4.30 19.46
C GLY A 189 -26.83 4.87 18.18
N PHE A 190 -27.22 4.35 17.01
CA PHE A 190 -26.74 4.86 15.73
C PHE A 190 -27.00 6.37 15.57
N SER A 191 -26.00 7.05 15.03
CA SER A 191 -26.10 8.39 14.48
C SER A 191 -25.32 8.48 13.17
N THR A 192 -25.78 9.33 12.25
CA THR A 192 -25.17 9.53 10.94
C THR A 192 -24.93 11.02 10.71
N SER A 193 -23.77 11.37 10.16
CA SER A 193 -23.46 12.70 9.64
C SER A 193 -22.81 12.61 8.28
N LYS A 194 -23.15 13.53 7.37
CA LYS A 194 -22.54 13.61 6.03
C LYS A 194 -21.53 14.75 5.96
N GLY A 195 -20.47 14.57 5.20
CA GLY A 195 -19.40 15.54 4.96
C GLY A 195 -18.92 15.50 3.50
N GLY A 196 -17.94 16.34 3.18
CA GLY A 196 -17.18 16.19 1.93
C GLY A 196 -16.18 15.04 2.05
N ALA A 197 -15.74 14.49 0.92
CA ALA A 197 -14.66 13.51 0.90
C ALA A 197 -13.44 14.04 1.68
N ASN A 198 -12.97 13.28 2.65
CA ASN A 198 -11.72 13.59 3.33
C ASN A 198 -10.57 13.11 2.44
N GLN A 199 -9.90 14.06 1.78
CA GLN A 199 -8.78 13.75 0.92
C GLN A 199 -7.60 13.14 1.68
N GLU A 200 -7.41 13.42 2.97
CA GLU A 200 -6.40 12.70 3.77
C GLU A 200 -6.76 11.23 3.99
N ASP A 201 -8.06 10.91 4.10
CA ASP A 201 -8.55 9.54 4.28
C ASP A 201 -8.53 8.73 2.98
N ILE A 202 -8.84 9.35 1.83
CA ILE A 202 -8.71 8.74 0.49
C ILE A 202 -7.23 8.55 0.13
N ASN A 203 -6.37 9.50 0.52
CA ASN A 203 -4.94 9.41 0.27
C ASN A 203 -4.21 8.51 1.28
N ASN A 204 -4.85 8.13 2.40
CA ASN A 204 -4.36 7.09 3.30
C ASN A 204 -4.60 5.70 2.67
N GLN A 205 -3.63 5.36 1.82
CA GLN A 205 -3.36 4.07 1.19
C GLN A 205 -4.26 3.63 0.03
N THR A 206 -4.35 4.48 -0.99
CA THR A 206 -3.85 4.03 -2.30
C THR A 206 -2.43 4.52 -2.47
N GLN A 207 -1.44 3.65 -2.25
CA GLN A 207 -0.25 3.74 -3.09
C GLN A 207 -0.50 2.87 -4.34
N ALA A 208 -1.66 3.08 -4.98
CA ALA A 208 -1.86 2.74 -6.38
C ALA A 208 -1.09 3.81 -7.19
N GLY A 209 0.24 3.67 -7.11
CA GLY A 209 1.18 4.50 -7.83
C GLY A 209 2.09 5.37 -6.99
N LEU A 210 3.34 5.47 -7.46
CA LEU A 210 4.31 6.42 -6.93
C LEU A 210 4.00 7.81 -7.49
N LYS A 211 3.48 8.72 -6.67
CA LYS A 211 3.31 10.11 -7.09
C LYS A 211 4.68 10.74 -7.34
N VAL A 212 4.85 11.41 -8.48
CA VAL A 212 6.10 12.05 -8.87
C VAL A 212 6.13 13.49 -8.36
N VAL A 213 7.21 13.86 -7.69
CA VAL A 213 7.46 15.22 -7.18
C VAL A 213 8.86 15.70 -7.55
N ASP A 214 9.04 17.02 -7.54
CA ASP A 214 10.33 17.64 -7.87
C ASP A 214 11.41 17.37 -6.80
N SER A 215 10.99 17.27 -5.55
CA SER A 215 11.85 16.94 -4.41
C SER A 215 11.07 16.27 -3.28
N LEU A 216 11.75 15.45 -2.49
CA LEU A 216 11.20 14.88 -1.26
C LEU A 216 11.47 15.78 -0.08
N SER A 217 10.57 15.75 0.89
CA SER A 217 10.76 16.31 2.22
C SER A 217 9.94 15.56 3.26
N GLY A 218 10.25 15.78 4.55
CA GLY A 218 9.45 15.25 5.65
C GLY A 218 10.04 14.00 6.29
N GLU A 219 9.15 13.11 6.71
CA GLU A 219 9.46 11.91 7.50
C GLU A 219 8.66 10.71 6.98
N LEU A 220 9.16 9.51 7.22
CA LEU A 220 8.55 8.26 6.83
C LEU A 220 8.80 7.21 7.92
N ASN A 221 7.72 6.68 8.50
CA ASN A 221 7.77 5.48 9.33
C ASN A 221 7.42 4.26 8.48
N VAL A 222 8.24 3.21 8.55
CA VAL A 222 8.04 1.97 7.82
C VAL A 222 8.04 0.80 8.79
N ALA A 223 6.86 0.27 9.09
CA ALA A 223 6.70 -0.86 10.01
C ALA A 223 7.07 -2.20 9.34
N SER A 224 6.47 -2.50 8.19
CA SER A 224 6.71 -3.75 7.45
C SER A 224 7.55 -3.52 6.20
N PHE A 225 8.19 -4.58 5.69
CA PHE A 225 8.95 -4.54 4.46
C PHE A 225 8.13 -3.95 3.31
N PHE A 226 8.57 -2.81 2.77
CA PHE A 226 7.87 -2.05 1.70
C PHE A 226 6.47 -1.52 2.06
N GLY A 227 6.08 -1.57 3.35
CA GLY A 227 4.74 -1.22 3.82
C GLY A 227 4.37 0.25 3.63
N SER A 228 5.36 1.15 3.72
CA SER A 228 5.21 2.59 3.50
C SER A 228 6.32 3.10 2.60
N LYS A 229 6.02 4.03 1.69
CA LYS A 229 7.02 4.63 0.78
C LYS A 229 6.75 6.12 0.62
N THR A 230 7.80 6.89 0.33
CA THR A 230 7.64 8.30 -0.07
C THR A 230 7.00 8.40 -1.46
N ASP A 231 6.62 9.63 -1.84
CA ASP A 231 6.56 10.03 -3.24
C ASP A 231 7.91 9.71 -3.95
N ALA A 232 7.94 9.73 -5.28
CA ALA A 232 9.14 9.47 -6.06
C ALA A 232 9.68 10.73 -6.74
N VAL A 233 10.99 10.79 -6.92
CA VAL A 233 11.66 11.82 -7.71
C VAL A 233 12.14 11.20 -9.02
N GLN A 234 11.88 11.91 -10.12
CA GLN A 234 12.30 11.46 -11.45
C GLN A 234 13.81 11.66 -11.66
N LEU A 235 14.49 10.60 -12.09
CA LEU A 235 15.90 10.55 -12.45
C LEU A 235 16.02 10.31 -13.97
N ASN A 236 16.44 11.32 -14.71
CA ASN A 236 16.69 11.18 -16.15
C ASN A 236 18.10 10.68 -16.44
N ASN A 237 18.32 10.23 -17.67
CA ASN A 237 19.65 9.92 -18.17
C ASN A 237 20.61 11.13 -18.04
N GLY A 238 21.81 10.89 -17.48
CA GLY A 238 22.83 11.91 -17.23
C GLY A 238 22.61 12.73 -15.95
N GLU A 239 21.53 12.46 -15.20
CA GLU A 239 21.25 13.12 -13.92
C GLU A 239 21.72 12.27 -12.73
N SER A 240 21.72 12.90 -11.56
CA SER A 240 21.86 12.28 -10.26
C SER A 240 20.88 12.90 -9.26
N ILE A 241 20.43 12.10 -8.29
CA ILE A 241 19.66 12.58 -7.15
C ILE A 241 20.44 12.22 -5.88
N THR A 242 20.65 13.20 -5.01
CA THR A 242 21.19 13.03 -3.66
C THR A 242 20.06 13.16 -2.65
N PHE A 243 19.94 12.16 -1.79
CA PHE A 243 19.02 12.08 -0.67
C PHE A 243 19.80 12.33 0.62
N ASP A 244 19.33 13.28 1.42
CA ASP A 244 19.84 13.55 2.77
C ASP A 244 18.72 13.29 3.79
N PHE A 245 18.98 12.46 4.79
CA PHE A 245 18.01 12.07 5.83
C PHE A 245 18.71 11.50 7.07
N ASN A 246 17.96 11.26 8.14
CA ASN A 246 18.38 10.41 9.25
C ASN A 246 17.58 9.12 9.20
N ALA A 247 18.24 7.97 9.30
CA ALA A 247 17.59 6.66 9.34
C ALA A 247 17.86 5.97 10.67
N LYS A 248 16.79 5.60 11.37
CA LYS A 248 16.80 4.85 12.62
C LYS A 248 16.11 3.51 12.42
N SER A 249 16.75 2.44 12.84
CA SER A 249 16.24 1.07 12.80
C SER A 249 15.72 0.65 14.18
N ASN A 250 14.80 -0.30 14.25
CA ASN A 250 14.52 -1.04 15.50
C ASN A 250 15.76 -1.83 15.99
N GLY A 251 16.72 -2.06 15.10
CA GLY A 251 17.97 -2.77 15.30
C GLY A 251 17.80 -4.23 15.67
N SER A 252 16.80 -4.96 15.17
CA SER A 252 16.78 -6.42 15.39
C SER A 252 17.66 -7.14 14.38
N ASN A 253 17.74 -6.62 13.15
CA ASN A 253 18.60 -7.13 12.09
C ASN A 253 19.24 -6.00 11.27
N ASN A 254 20.39 -6.28 10.64
CA ASN A 254 21.08 -5.28 9.80
C ASN A 254 20.24 -4.84 8.59
N TYR A 255 19.39 -5.75 8.10
CA TYR A 255 18.52 -5.52 6.94
C TYR A 255 17.26 -4.72 7.22
N GLU A 256 16.89 -4.57 8.49
CA GLU A 256 15.74 -3.78 8.93
C GLU A 256 16.14 -2.30 8.93
N ASN A 257 16.17 -1.68 7.76
CA ASN A 257 16.62 -0.30 7.61
C ASN A 257 15.98 0.34 6.36
N PHE A 258 16.43 1.57 6.04
CA PHE A 258 16.01 2.26 4.82
C PHE A 258 16.38 1.45 3.57
N ILE A 259 15.53 1.62 2.56
CA ILE A 259 15.67 1.04 1.23
C ILE A 259 15.45 2.16 0.22
N LEU A 260 16.31 2.22 -0.81
CA LEU A 260 16.10 3.04 -1.99
C LEU A 260 15.48 2.17 -3.08
N GLY A 261 14.23 2.45 -3.44
CA GLY A 261 13.54 1.79 -4.53
C GLY A 261 13.67 2.59 -5.82
N VAL A 262 13.88 1.91 -6.94
CA VAL A 262 14.01 2.51 -8.28
C VAL A 262 13.10 1.76 -9.24
N THR A 263 12.23 2.49 -9.94
CA THR A 263 11.25 1.92 -10.86
C THR A 263 11.33 2.57 -12.23
N GLY A 264 10.86 1.86 -13.24
CA GLY A 264 10.68 2.35 -14.60
C GLY A 264 9.34 3.03 -14.85
N ALA A 265 8.41 2.94 -13.90
CA ALA A 265 7.07 3.52 -13.97
C ALA A 265 6.67 4.14 -12.64
N ALA A 266 5.72 5.07 -12.70
CA ALA A 266 5.17 5.82 -11.57
C ALA A 266 3.68 6.11 -11.81
N GLY A 267 2.99 6.68 -10.82
CA GLY A 267 1.55 6.78 -10.84
C GLY A 267 0.90 5.41 -11.02
N GLU A 268 -0.27 5.35 -11.64
CA GLU A 268 -1.06 4.12 -11.80
C GLU A 268 -0.33 2.99 -12.54
N GLU A 269 0.71 3.30 -13.31
CA GLU A 269 1.53 2.29 -14.01
C GLU A 269 2.44 1.50 -13.07
N TYR A 270 2.73 2.02 -11.88
CA TYR A 270 3.52 1.31 -10.88
C TYR A 270 2.64 0.35 -10.08
N THR A 271 2.77 -0.94 -10.38
CA THR A 271 1.99 -2.02 -9.75
C THR A 271 2.86 -2.97 -8.90
N GLY A 272 4.18 -2.78 -8.89
CA GLY A 272 5.12 -3.52 -8.07
C GLY A 272 6.34 -4.01 -8.83
N ALA A 273 6.80 -5.23 -8.50
CA ALA A 273 8.08 -5.81 -8.92
C ALA A 273 8.33 -5.82 -10.43
N ASP A 274 7.28 -5.91 -11.25
CA ASP A 274 7.41 -5.92 -12.72
C ASP A 274 7.93 -4.57 -13.27
N GLN A 275 7.64 -3.46 -12.58
CA GLN A 275 8.14 -2.14 -12.93
C GLN A 275 9.39 -1.73 -12.14
N GLU A 276 9.82 -2.54 -11.18
CA GLU A 276 11.05 -2.30 -10.43
C GLU A 276 12.28 -2.50 -11.33
N VAL A 277 13.22 -1.58 -11.22
CA VAL A 277 14.52 -1.62 -11.89
C VAL A 277 15.57 -2.08 -10.90
N LEU A 278 15.58 -1.52 -9.68
CA LEU A 278 16.63 -1.73 -8.71
C LEU A 278 16.10 -1.46 -7.29
N VAL A 279 16.45 -2.35 -6.37
CA VAL A 279 16.26 -2.20 -4.92
C VAL A 279 17.64 -2.18 -4.27
N LEU A 280 17.92 -1.13 -3.49
CA LEU A 280 19.18 -0.96 -2.75
C LEU A 280 18.88 -0.84 -1.27
N ARG A 281 19.53 -1.66 -0.45
CA ARG A 281 19.37 -1.65 1.00
C ARG A 281 20.60 -1.09 1.69
N ALA A 282 20.40 -0.57 2.90
CA ALA A 282 21.46 0.00 3.72
C ALA A 282 22.59 -0.99 4.04
N ASP A 283 22.28 -2.30 4.11
CA ASP A 283 23.21 -3.36 4.49
C ASP A 283 24.08 -3.89 3.33
N ALA A 284 24.36 -3.04 2.33
CA ALA A 284 25.13 -3.39 1.14
C ALA A 284 24.56 -4.61 0.38
N TRP A 285 23.23 -4.69 0.34
CA TRP A 285 22.47 -5.70 -0.38
C TRP A 285 21.46 -5.06 -1.34
N GLY A 286 21.03 -5.82 -2.35
CA GLY A 286 20.03 -5.34 -3.31
C GLY A 286 19.75 -6.36 -4.39
N TRP A 287 18.76 -6.07 -5.24
CA TRP A 287 18.41 -6.88 -6.42
C TRP A 287 17.70 -6.01 -7.48
N GLY A 288 17.49 -6.56 -8.67
CA GLY A 288 16.67 -5.95 -9.72
C GLY A 288 15.24 -6.47 -9.73
N GLY A 289 14.37 -5.76 -10.44
CA GLY A 289 12.99 -6.20 -10.73
C GLY A 289 12.79 -6.57 -12.21
N GLY A 290 11.55 -6.55 -12.68
CA GLY A 290 11.17 -6.94 -14.04
C GLY A 290 11.85 -6.12 -15.15
N MET A 291 12.16 -4.85 -14.87
CA MET A 291 12.72 -3.90 -15.84
C MET A 291 14.25 -3.98 -16.00
N SER A 292 14.95 -4.72 -15.15
CA SER A 292 16.40 -4.94 -15.27
C SER A 292 16.73 -6.44 -15.27
N ASP A 293 17.99 -6.78 -15.46
CA ASP A 293 18.51 -8.14 -15.27
C ASP A 293 19.39 -8.25 -14.02
N PHE A 294 19.36 -7.24 -13.14
CA PHE A 294 20.14 -7.27 -11.91
C PHE A 294 19.66 -8.36 -10.97
N VAL A 295 20.62 -9.06 -10.36
CA VAL A 295 20.34 -10.09 -9.36
C VAL A 295 21.10 -9.80 -8.07
N ALA A 296 20.67 -10.46 -6.98
CA ALA A 296 21.33 -10.36 -5.69
C ALA A 296 22.81 -10.79 -5.75
N PRO A 297 23.68 -10.32 -4.83
CA PRO A 297 25.11 -10.63 -4.84
C PRO A 297 25.45 -12.13 -4.87
N ASP A 298 24.62 -12.95 -4.22
CA ASP A 298 24.76 -14.41 -4.10
C ASP A 298 24.12 -15.19 -5.26
N ALA A 299 23.26 -14.56 -6.07
CA ALA A 299 22.57 -15.19 -7.19
C ALA A 299 23.45 -15.32 -8.45
N GLU A 300 23.11 -16.21 -9.38
CA GLU A 300 23.76 -16.31 -10.68
C GLU A 300 23.24 -15.23 -11.65
N GLY A 301 24.13 -14.58 -12.42
CA GLY A 301 23.75 -13.58 -13.43
C GLY A 301 24.44 -12.22 -13.26
N ASN A 302 23.74 -11.15 -13.64
CA ASN A 302 24.22 -9.77 -13.54
C ASN A 302 24.13 -9.26 -12.09
N LYS A 303 25.04 -9.72 -11.25
CA LYS A 303 25.05 -9.47 -9.80
C LYS A 303 25.27 -7.98 -9.50
N LEU A 304 24.53 -7.47 -8.52
CA LEU A 304 24.88 -6.21 -7.87
C LEU A 304 26.09 -6.42 -6.98
N ALA A 305 27.21 -5.80 -7.34
CA ALA A 305 28.39 -5.76 -6.51
C ALA A 305 28.35 -4.53 -5.60
N PHE A 306 28.67 -4.73 -4.33
CA PHE A 306 28.78 -3.66 -3.35
C PHE A 306 30.21 -3.54 -2.82
N GLU A 307 30.68 -2.31 -2.70
CA GLU A 307 31.86 -1.95 -1.93
C GLU A 307 31.39 -1.27 -0.64
N SER A 308 31.82 -1.78 0.51
CA SER A 308 31.45 -1.22 1.80
C SER A 308 32.59 -1.31 2.80
N ASP A 309 32.70 -0.30 3.66
CA ASP A 309 33.60 -0.27 4.82
C ASP A 309 32.84 -0.45 6.15
N VAL A 310 31.57 -0.85 6.10
CA VAL A 310 30.72 -0.98 7.28
C VAL A 310 31.26 -2.05 8.22
N ASN A 311 31.38 -1.68 9.49
CA ASN A 311 31.59 -2.64 10.56
C ASN A 311 30.24 -3.19 11.04
N TRP A 312 29.87 -4.38 10.58
CA TRP A 312 28.57 -4.99 10.88
C TRP A 312 28.37 -5.31 12.37
N ASP A 313 29.44 -5.48 13.14
CA ASP A 313 29.36 -5.70 14.59
C ASP A 313 28.93 -4.42 15.34
N GLU A 314 29.26 -3.24 14.80
CA GLU A 314 28.92 -1.94 15.38
C GLU A 314 27.64 -1.33 14.78
N TRP A 315 27.26 -1.79 13.58
CA TRP A 315 26.14 -1.26 12.80
C TRP A 315 24.82 -1.24 13.57
N GLN A 316 24.44 -2.36 14.17
CA GLN A 316 23.12 -2.53 14.79
C GLN A 316 22.89 -1.52 15.92
N ALA A 317 23.90 -1.31 16.77
CA ALA A 317 23.82 -0.35 17.87
C ALA A 317 23.75 1.10 17.37
N GLY A 318 24.49 1.44 16.32
CA GLY A 318 24.40 2.77 15.72
C GLY A 318 23.07 2.99 14.99
N ALA A 319 22.54 1.98 14.31
CA ALA A 319 21.27 2.04 13.59
C ALA A 319 20.09 2.32 14.53
N GLN A 320 20.10 1.77 15.76
CA GLN A 320 19.10 2.09 16.79
C GLN A 320 19.15 3.53 17.29
N ASN A 321 20.33 4.16 17.25
CA ASN A 321 20.49 5.57 17.61
C ASN A 321 20.21 6.52 16.43
N GLY A 322 20.27 5.98 15.22
CA GLY A 322 20.06 6.71 13.97
C GLY A 322 21.37 7.11 13.31
N TYR A 323 21.47 6.88 12.00
CA TYR A 323 22.56 7.38 11.17
C TYR A 323 22.08 8.55 10.32
N LYS A 324 22.94 9.57 10.20
CA LYS A 324 22.78 10.55 9.12
C LYS A 324 23.22 9.92 7.81
N VAL A 325 22.36 9.98 6.80
CA VAL A 325 22.58 9.39 5.49
C VAL A 325 22.64 10.47 4.44
N THR A 326 23.64 10.38 3.57
CA THR A 326 23.71 11.09 2.29
C THR A 326 23.91 10.05 1.20
N ALA A 327 22.88 9.80 0.39
CA ALA A 327 22.88 8.77 -0.64
C ALA A 327 22.64 9.38 -2.03
N THR A 328 23.54 9.14 -2.98
CA THR A 328 23.45 9.62 -4.35
C THR A 328 23.24 8.45 -5.31
N LEU A 329 22.21 8.54 -6.14
CA LEU A 329 21.98 7.64 -7.27
C LEU A 329 22.13 8.42 -8.58
N SER A 330 22.91 7.90 -9.53
CA SER A 330 23.13 8.49 -10.85
C SER A 330 22.78 7.51 -11.96
N LYS A 331 22.29 8.03 -13.10
CA LYS A 331 21.98 7.26 -14.30
C LYS A 331 22.83 7.73 -15.48
N ASP A 332 23.44 6.79 -16.20
CA ASP A 332 24.17 7.02 -17.45
C ASP A 332 23.89 5.86 -18.43
N GLY A 333 22.92 6.08 -19.33
CA GLY A 333 22.30 5.04 -20.13
C GLY A 333 21.72 3.93 -19.26
N ASP A 334 22.19 2.70 -19.47
CA ASP A 334 21.79 1.51 -18.72
C ASP A 334 22.63 1.28 -17.46
N LYS A 335 23.56 2.20 -17.16
CA LYS A 335 24.39 2.17 -15.96
C LYS A 335 23.74 2.95 -14.82
N LEU A 336 23.66 2.32 -13.66
CA LEU A 336 23.28 2.94 -12.39
C LEU A 336 24.47 2.95 -11.44
N THR A 337 24.70 4.09 -10.79
CA THR A 337 25.78 4.26 -9.80
C THR A 337 25.20 4.79 -8.51
N TYR A 338 25.35 4.02 -7.43
CA TYR A 338 24.92 4.34 -6.09
C TYR A 338 26.12 4.60 -5.18
N ASN A 339 26.09 5.70 -4.43
CA ASN A 339 27.07 6.01 -3.39
C ASN A 339 26.32 6.54 -2.17
N ALA A 340 26.43 5.87 -1.04
CA ALA A 340 25.91 6.34 0.23
C ALA A 340 27.01 6.51 1.26
N LYS A 341 26.90 7.60 2.02
CA LYS A 341 27.57 7.81 3.29
C LYS A 341 26.53 7.63 4.40
N ILE A 342 26.75 6.66 5.29
CA ILE A 342 25.83 6.29 6.38
C ILE A 342 26.60 6.45 7.69
N GLY A 343 26.41 7.57 8.37
CA GLY A 343 27.29 7.99 9.45
C GLY A 343 28.72 8.17 8.94
N ASP A 344 29.66 7.40 9.50
CA ASP A 344 31.06 7.39 9.07
C ASP A 344 31.37 6.33 8.00
N TYR A 345 30.40 5.46 7.69
CA TYR A 345 30.57 4.38 6.73
C TYR A 345 30.19 4.80 5.30
N THR A 346 30.67 4.04 4.34
CA THR A 346 30.36 4.14 2.92
C THR A 346 29.84 2.82 2.37
N VAL A 347 28.84 2.93 1.49
CA VAL A 347 28.28 1.82 0.71
C VAL A 347 28.17 2.29 -0.73
N LYS A 348 28.76 1.55 -1.67
CA LYS A 348 28.75 1.90 -3.09
C LYS A 348 28.35 0.71 -3.93
N SER A 349 27.64 0.97 -5.02
CA SER A 349 27.37 -0.03 -6.04
C SER A 349 27.40 0.62 -7.42
N THR A 350 27.91 -0.10 -8.40
CA THR A 350 27.83 0.29 -9.81
C THR A 350 27.41 -0.91 -10.61
N ALA A 351 26.33 -0.79 -11.36
CA ALA A 351 25.78 -1.87 -12.16
C ALA A 351 25.37 -1.37 -13.55
N VAL A 352 25.50 -2.23 -14.56
CA VAL A 352 25.08 -1.96 -15.94
C VAL A 352 24.08 -3.02 -16.34
N SER A 353 22.85 -2.62 -16.64
CA SER A 353 21.80 -3.55 -17.05
C SER A 353 22.10 -4.10 -18.44
N GLY A 354 21.91 -5.41 -18.65
CA GLY A 354 21.93 -6.03 -19.97
C GLY A 354 20.65 -5.77 -20.78
N LYS A 355 19.60 -5.27 -20.11
CA LYS A 355 18.38 -4.74 -20.72
C LYS A 355 18.48 -3.22 -20.85
N SER A 356 17.86 -2.67 -21.90
CA SER A 356 17.67 -1.23 -22.00
C SER A 356 16.75 -0.74 -20.88
N LEU A 357 17.26 0.15 -20.05
CA LEU A 357 16.49 0.79 -18.99
C LEU A 357 15.67 1.95 -19.57
N PRO A 358 14.51 2.27 -18.98
CA PRO A 358 13.75 3.46 -19.35
C PRO A 358 14.58 4.74 -19.27
N ASP A 359 14.25 5.73 -20.13
CA ASP A 359 14.93 7.03 -20.17
C ASP A 359 14.81 7.80 -18.85
N SER A 360 13.65 7.67 -18.21
CA SER A 360 13.33 8.22 -16.90
C SER A 360 13.08 7.10 -15.91
N LEU A 361 13.70 7.20 -14.74
CA LEU A 361 13.46 6.33 -13.60
C LEU A 361 12.80 7.12 -12.48
N TYR A 362 12.13 6.44 -11.56
CA TYR A 362 11.49 7.05 -10.40
C TYR A 362 12.07 6.45 -9.13
N VAL A 363 12.55 7.31 -8.24
CA VAL A 363 13.32 6.92 -7.07
C VAL A 363 12.61 7.36 -5.80
N PHE A 364 12.38 6.43 -4.88
CA PHE A 364 11.68 6.68 -3.62
C PHE A 364 12.40 6.03 -2.44
N LEU A 365 12.06 6.47 -1.24
CA LEU A 365 12.50 5.85 0.01
C LEU A 365 11.41 4.93 0.56
N THR A 366 11.82 3.78 1.07
CA THR A 366 11.00 2.84 1.83
C THR A 366 11.90 2.14 2.86
N GLY A 367 11.48 1.02 3.43
CA GLY A 367 12.29 0.29 4.40
C GLY A 367 11.60 -0.93 4.99
N GLU A 368 12.11 -1.33 6.14
CA GLU A 368 11.53 -2.34 7.02
C GLU A 368 11.93 -2.00 8.46
N ASN A 369 10.94 -1.93 9.36
CA ASN A 369 11.13 -1.59 10.78
C ASN A 369 12.05 -0.38 11.03
N CYS A 370 11.83 0.72 10.31
CA CYS A 370 12.68 1.91 10.40
C CYS A 370 11.91 3.24 10.37
N ASP A 371 12.50 4.25 10.99
CA ASP A 371 12.11 5.66 10.89
C ASP A 371 13.10 6.42 10.02
N ILE A 372 12.61 7.13 9.01
CA ILE A 372 13.39 7.99 8.13
C ILE A 372 12.91 9.43 8.35
N THR A 373 13.78 10.30 8.85
CA THR A 373 13.39 11.68 9.23
C THR A 373 14.28 12.72 8.57
N GLY A 374 13.78 13.96 8.48
CA GLY A 374 14.52 15.07 7.89
C GLY A 374 14.91 14.83 6.43
N ILE A 375 14.03 14.16 5.68
CA ILE A 375 14.24 13.85 4.27
C ILE A 375 14.41 15.15 3.48
N SER A 376 15.36 15.15 2.56
CA SER A 376 15.51 16.17 1.53
C SER A 376 16.21 15.57 0.31
N THR A 377 15.93 16.11 -0.87
CA THR A 377 16.60 15.70 -2.11
C THR A 377 17.15 16.87 -2.90
N SER A 378 18.28 16.67 -3.57
CA SER A 378 18.85 17.61 -4.54
C SER A 378 19.29 16.89 -5.82
N LYS A 379 19.21 17.58 -6.96
CA LYS A 379 19.65 17.05 -8.26
C LYS A 379 21.05 17.52 -8.63
N GLY A 380 21.82 16.67 -9.32
CA GLY A 380 23.13 17.01 -9.89
C GLY A 380 23.26 16.57 -11.36
N GLY A 381 23.66 17.49 -12.26
CA GLY A 381 23.72 17.30 -13.73
C GLY A 381 22.33 17.30 -14.40
N ALA A 382 22.11 17.76 -15.64
CA ALA A 382 22.98 18.21 -16.74
C ALA A 382 22.87 19.73 -17.04
N GLN A 383 23.89 20.35 -17.67
CA GLN A 383 23.78 21.72 -18.21
C GLN A 383 22.56 21.84 -19.13
N GLU A 384 21.81 22.93 -18.99
CA GLU A 384 20.78 23.37 -19.93
C GLU A 384 21.32 23.37 -21.37
N ASN A 385 20.97 22.36 -22.16
CA ASN A 385 21.01 22.49 -23.61
C ASN A 385 19.78 23.30 -24.02
N ASN A 386 19.89 24.61 -23.87
CA ASN A 386 18.97 25.57 -24.45
C ASN A 386 19.12 25.51 -25.98
N THR A 387 18.45 24.55 -26.61
CA THR A 387 18.42 24.42 -28.07
C THR A 387 17.32 25.35 -28.58
N GLU A 388 17.59 26.65 -28.61
CA GLU A 388 16.89 27.52 -29.53
C GLU A 388 17.27 27.11 -30.96
N SER A 389 16.30 26.52 -31.66
CA SER A 389 16.36 26.27 -33.09
C SER A 389 16.57 27.59 -33.83
N LYS A 390 17.80 27.84 -34.32
CA LYS A 390 18.04 28.85 -35.34
C LYS A 390 18.18 28.20 -36.71
N ALA A 391 17.13 28.36 -37.49
CA ALA A 391 17.10 28.12 -38.92
C ALA A 391 18.30 28.77 -39.61
N ALA A 392 18.92 28.00 -40.51
CA ALA A 392 19.98 28.45 -41.38
C ALA A 392 19.53 29.62 -42.26
N ASN A 393 20.28 30.72 -42.23
CA ASN A 393 20.36 31.59 -43.40
C ASN A 393 21.79 32.09 -43.57
N SER A 394 22.30 31.88 -44.78
CA SER A 394 23.61 32.28 -45.26
C SER A 394 23.71 33.79 -45.42
N SER A 395 24.80 34.40 -44.94
CA SER A 395 25.49 35.45 -45.69
C SER A 395 26.85 35.78 -45.07
N SER A 396 27.84 35.81 -45.95
CA SER A 396 29.23 36.28 -45.79
C SER A 396 29.42 37.60 -45.04
N LYS A 397 30.47 37.73 -44.22
CA LYS A 397 31.59 38.68 -44.43
C LYS A 397 32.72 38.49 -43.40
N ALA A 398 33.95 38.63 -43.88
CA ALA A 398 35.21 38.52 -43.14
C ALA A 398 35.50 39.70 -42.19
N SER A 399 36.31 39.48 -41.14
CA SER A 399 37.49 40.31 -40.78
C SER A 399 38.18 39.85 -39.47
N THR A 400 39.35 39.24 -39.61
CA THR A 400 40.68 39.59 -39.03
C THR A 400 40.89 40.17 -37.61
N THR A 401 41.81 39.51 -36.88
CA THR A 401 42.86 39.99 -35.90
C THR A 401 42.40 40.50 -34.52
N THR A 402 43.07 40.30 -33.35
CA THR A 402 44.49 40.04 -33.01
C THR A 402 44.63 39.56 -31.53
N SER A 403 45.57 38.64 -31.29
CA SER A 403 46.53 38.46 -30.17
C SER A 403 46.31 39.03 -28.74
N SER A 404 46.60 38.19 -27.73
CA SER A 404 47.75 38.30 -26.77
C SER A 404 47.63 37.18 -25.71
N LYS A 405 48.59 36.24 -25.58
CA LYS A 405 49.92 36.25 -24.95
C LYS A 405 49.90 35.85 -23.45
N ALA A 406 50.23 34.58 -23.23
CA ALA A 406 51.11 33.97 -22.23
C ALA A 406 51.22 34.52 -20.80
N SER A 407 51.15 33.62 -19.82
CA SER A 407 52.16 33.55 -18.74
C SER A 407 52.28 32.13 -18.18
N THR A 408 53.50 31.60 -18.33
CA THR A 408 54.06 30.37 -17.75
C THR A 408 54.25 30.52 -16.24
N THR A 409 54.15 29.44 -15.46
CA THR A 409 55.09 29.15 -14.35
C THR A 409 55.10 27.65 -14.05
N THR A 410 56.29 27.08 -14.24
CA THR A 410 56.80 25.75 -13.89
C THR A 410 56.88 25.57 -12.37
N THR A 411 56.75 24.34 -11.83
CA THR A 411 57.78 23.68 -10.97
C THR A 411 57.40 22.21 -10.69
N THR A 412 58.36 21.35 -11.02
CA THR A 412 58.60 19.91 -10.76
C THR A 412 58.59 19.61 -9.24
N THR A 413 58.42 18.41 -8.66
CA THR A 413 59.22 17.18 -8.81
C THR A 413 58.74 16.08 -7.82
N THR A 414 58.72 14.83 -8.30
CA THR A 414 59.16 13.54 -7.67
C THR A 414 58.54 12.93 -6.39
N SER A 415 57.82 11.82 -6.64
CA SER A 415 58.05 10.42 -6.19
C SER A 415 58.39 10.08 -4.72
N LYS A 416 57.65 9.10 -4.18
CA LYS A 416 58.24 7.90 -3.57
C LYS A 416 57.23 6.75 -3.44
N ALA A 417 57.61 5.60 -4.00
CA ALA A 417 57.01 4.31 -3.73
C ALA A 417 57.64 3.67 -2.48
N SER A 418 56.89 2.81 -1.80
CA SER A 418 57.45 1.74 -0.98
C SER A 418 56.49 0.55 -0.94
N ASP A 419 56.97 -0.56 -1.50
CA ASP A 419 56.50 -1.92 -1.29
C ASP A 419 56.56 -2.33 0.20
N ALA A 420 55.60 -3.17 0.61
CA ALA A 420 55.87 -4.25 1.56
C ALA A 420 54.85 -5.39 1.37
N THR A 421 55.38 -6.56 1.09
CA THR A 421 54.73 -7.84 0.82
C THR A 421 54.58 -8.68 2.11
N ALA A 422 53.62 -9.63 2.07
CA ALA A 422 53.55 -10.89 2.85
C ALA A 422 52.98 -10.80 4.29
N ASN A 423 52.33 -11.82 4.89
CA ASN A 423 52.04 -13.20 4.51
C ASN A 423 50.83 -13.72 5.33
N SER A 424 50.08 -14.66 4.75
CA SER A 424 49.35 -15.81 5.36
C SER A 424 48.68 -15.70 6.75
N SER A 425 47.41 -16.10 6.83
CA SER A 425 47.04 -17.44 7.33
C SER A 425 45.53 -17.68 7.21
N ALA A 426 45.20 -18.87 6.73
CA ALA A 426 43.86 -19.43 6.70
C ALA A 426 43.46 -19.93 8.10
N ALA A 427 42.20 -19.77 8.45
CA ALA A 427 41.53 -20.62 9.42
C ALA A 427 40.08 -20.85 8.93
N GLU A 428 39.85 -22.07 8.44
CA GLU A 428 38.52 -22.67 8.32
C GLU A 428 37.90 -22.81 9.71
N SER A 429 36.62 -22.51 9.83
CA SER A 429 35.77 -23.18 10.82
C SER A 429 34.40 -23.45 10.21
N ASP A 430 34.28 -24.69 9.75
CA ASP A 430 33.08 -25.46 9.54
C ASP A 430 32.23 -25.51 10.82
N ASN A 431 30.91 -25.29 10.75
CA ASN A 431 29.99 -25.88 11.72
C ASN A 431 28.58 -26.07 11.14
N THR A 432 28.32 -27.31 10.74
CA THR A 432 27.00 -27.85 10.37
C THR A 432 26.08 -28.13 11.58
N LYS A 433 24.78 -28.26 11.27
CA LYS A 433 23.67 -28.99 11.98
C LYS A 433 23.04 -28.26 13.17
N THR A 434 21.72 -28.28 13.43
CA THR A 434 20.54 -29.14 13.12
C THR A 434 19.30 -28.30 13.46
N GLY A 435 18.19 -28.27 12.71
CA GLY A 435 17.20 -29.33 12.56
C GLY A 435 16.34 -29.52 13.82
N ASN A 436 15.16 -28.90 13.90
CA ASN A 436 14.03 -29.47 14.67
C ASN A 436 12.67 -28.99 14.14
N SER A 437 11.91 -29.95 13.63
CA SER A 437 10.50 -29.84 13.25
C SER A 437 9.60 -30.04 14.47
N VAL A 438 8.52 -29.26 14.58
CA VAL A 438 7.37 -29.65 15.42
C VAL A 438 6.10 -29.48 14.62
N ALA A 439 5.42 -30.62 14.43
CA ALA A 439 4.13 -30.74 13.77
C ALA A 439 3.01 -30.36 14.73
N GLY A 440 2.07 -29.53 14.27
CA GLY A 440 0.78 -29.27 14.91
C GLY A 440 -0.31 -29.29 13.83
N GLY A 441 -1.21 -30.27 13.90
CA GLY A 441 -2.17 -30.57 12.84
C GLY A 441 -3.28 -29.53 12.71
N PHE A 442 -3.52 -29.07 11.49
CA PHE A 442 -4.75 -28.38 11.11
C PHE A 442 -5.75 -29.41 10.59
N VAL A 443 -6.92 -29.46 11.21
CA VAL A 443 -8.11 -30.15 10.70
C VAL A 443 -8.71 -29.24 9.63
N ALA A 444 -8.60 -29.65 8.36
CA ALA A 444 -9.28 -28.97 7.26
C ALA A 444 -10.79 -29.21 7.35
N VAL A 445 -11.56 -28.15 7.61
CA VAL A 445 -13.00 -28.13 7.40
C VAL A 445 -13.23 -27.69 5.95
N ALA A 446 -13.67 -28.63 5.11
CA ALA A 446 -14.05 -28.35 3.74
C ALA A 446 -15.41 -27.63 3.69
N LEU A 447 -15.45 -26.36 3.28
CA LEU A 447 -16.68 -25.74 2.79
C LEU A 447 -16.82 -26.05 1.29
N THR A 448 -17.88 -26.77 0.94
CA THR A 448 -18.33 -27.00 -0.43
C THR A 448 -18.90 -25.73 -1.04
N ALA A 449 -18.17 -25.12 -1.98
CA ALA A 449 -18.71 -24.15 -2.92
C ALA A 449 -19.54 -24.86 -3.99
N ALA A 450 -20.82 -24.51 -4.11
CA ALA A 450 -21.70 -25.00 -5.16
C ALA A 450 -21.42 -24.27 -6.48
N ALA A 451 -20.66 -24.89 -7.38
CA ALA A 451 -20.47 -24.42 -8.74
C ALA A 451 -21.68 -24.82 -9.61
N ALA A 452 -22.51 -23.84 -9.99
CA ALA A 452 -23.55 -24.04 -11.01
C ALA A 452 -22.92 -23.99 -12.41
N VAL A 453 -22.73 -25.17 -13.01
CA VAL A 453 -22.33 -25.34 -14.41
C VAL A 453 -23.53 -25.04 -15.32
N VAL A 454 -23.50 -23.91 -16.03
CA VAL A 454 -24.46 -23.63 -17.12
C VAL A 454 -23.93 -24.22 -18.43
N LEU A 455 -24.51 -25.36 -18.82
CA LEU A 455 -24.38 -25.96 -20.14
C LEU A 455 -25.06 -25.09 -21.21
N ARG A 456 -24.27 -24.36 -22.01
CA ARG A 456 -24.75 -23.79 -23.28
C ARG A 456 -24.95 -24.91 -24.32
N LYS A 457 -26.21 -25.30 -24.57
CA LYS A 457 -26.57 -26.02 -25.80
C LYS A 457 -26.79 -25.03 -26.94
N LYS A 458 -25.93 -25.13 -27.96
CA LYS A 458 -26.15 -24.57 -29.29
C LYS A 458 -27.44 -25.12 -29.90
N LYS A 459 -28.40 -24.26 -30.21
CA LYS A 459 -28.91 -24.02 -31.57
C LYS A 459 -29.84 -22.83 -31.59
#